data_AF-A0AAV8YMJ0-F1
#
_entry.id   AF-A0AAV8YMJ0-F1
#
_cell.length_a   1.000
_cell.length_b   1.000
_cell.length_c   1.000
_cell.angle_alpha   90.00
_cell.angle_beta   90.00
_cell.angle_gamma   90.00
#
_symmetry.space_group_name_H-M   'P 1'
#
loop_
_entity.id
_entity.type
_entity.pdbx_description
1 polymer ?
#
loop_
_entity_poly.entity_id
_entity_poly.type
_entity_poly.pdbx_seq_one_letter_code
_entity_poly.pdbx_strand_id
1 'polypeptide(L)'
;MRYVKKVIEDTNLTDEAIKLLQFCSWENPHFSRTVLSELLWQIAFAYCQELRHHIEILLQVLLIEDSWQTHRIHNAIKGVPDEREGLLETITRAKNHYQKRAYQCIKCMVALFSKCGQAHAMLLRQADLRRSWAAAVAWLQDELERKYPPNAQYAYNTWSPPAQSNESSNGYFLERSNSARKILERALELVPEAERDDEDASEEQESQEEAPAAAADAAAPQPDDGAPAADAAPPDVTQSCENAPNT
;
A
#
# COMPACT_ATOMS: atom_id res chain seq x y z
N MET A 1 -19.03 11.17 21.59
CA MET A 1 -19.96 10.11 21.12
C MET A 1 -19.50 8.72 21.58
N ARG A 2 -19.67 8.37 22.87
CA ARG A 2 -19.21 7.06 23.39
C ARG A 2 -20.01 5.85 22.85
N TYR A 3 -21.26 6.10 22.42
CA TYR A 3 -22.17 5.09 21.88
C TYR A 3 -21.78 4.63 20.47
N VAL A 4 -21.47 5.54 19.54
CA VAL A 4 -21.06 5.19 18.15
C VAL A 4 -19.82 4.30 18.16
N LYS A 5 -18.82 4.68 18.97
CA LYS A 5 -17.61 3.88 19.19
C LYS A 5 -17.94 2.48 19.72
N LYS A 6 -18.75 2.39 20.80
CA LYS A 6 -19.16 1.09 21.37
C LYS A 6 -19.92 0.22 20.36
N VAL A 7 -20.82 0.81 19.56
CA VAL A 7 -21.53 0.10 18.50
C VAL A 7 -20.51 -0.46 17.50
N ILE A 8 -19.64 0.36 16.92
CA ILE A 8 -18.65 -0.08 15.92
C ILE A 8 -17.66 -1.12 16.48
N GLU A 9 -17.34 -1.07 17.78
CA GLU A 9 -16.51 -2.07 18.48
C GLU A 9 -17.22 -3.41 18.75
N ASP A 10 -18.56 -3.46 18.79
CA ASP A 10 -19.32 -4.70 18.97
C ASP A 10 -19.37 -5.50 17.65
N THR A 11 -18.40 -6.41 17.45
CA THR A 11 -18.26 -7.25 16.25
C THR A 11 -19.45 -8.18 15.92
N ASN A 12 -20.48 -8.19 16.77
CA ASN A 12 -21.75 -8.87 16.58
C ASN A 12 -22.84 -7.89 16.08
N LEU A 13 -22.50 -6.83 15.34
CA LEU A 13 -23.48 -5.94 14.73
C LEU A 13 -24.44 -6.74 13.86
N THR A 14 -25.72 -6.73 14.24
CA THR A 14 -26.79 -7.30 13.42
C THR A 14 -27.03 -6.42 12.19
N ASP A 15 -27.63 -6.98 11.14
CA ASP A 15 -28.07 -6.22 9.95
C ASP A 15 -28.95 -5.01 10.34
N GLU A 16 -29.68 -5.11 11.45
CA GLU A 16 -30.52 -4.03 12.00
C GLU A 16 -29.68 -2.88 12.56
N ALA A 17 -28.55 -3.17 13.22
CA ALA A 17 -27.62 -2.16 13.70
C ALA A 17 -26.89 -1.48 12.55
N ILE A 18 -26.56 -2.20 11.47
CA ILE A 18 -25.99 -1.60 10.24
C ILE A 18 -27.01 -0.65 9.59
N LYS A 19 -28.27 -1.07 9.47
CA LYS A 19 -29.37 -0.21 8.96
C LYS A 19 -29.58 1.02 9.84
N LEU A 20 -29.47 0.89 11.16
CA LEU A 20 -29.55 2.03 12.08
C LEU A 20 -28.38 3.00 11.90
N LEU A 21 -27.14 2.50 11.72
CA LEU A 21 -25.99 3.34 11.38
C LEU A 21 -26.19 4.08 10.06
N GLN A 22 -26.71 3.41 9.03
CA GLN A 22 -27.04 4.04 7.74
C GLN A 22 -28.12 5.12 7.91
N PHE A 23 -29.21 4.83 8.61
CA PHE A 23 -30.28 5.79 8.90
C PHE A 23 -29.77 7.02 9.67
N CYS A 24 -28.95 6.84 10.71
CA CYS A 24 -28.39 7.95 11.46
C CYS A 24 -27.33 8.76 10.69
N SER A 25 -26.74 8.19 9.63
CA SER A 25 -25.78 8.86 8.74
C SER A 25 -26.45 9.65 7.61
N TRP A 26 -27.66 9.25 7.22
CA TRP A 26 -28.45 9.88 6.15
C TRP A 26 -28.66 11.38 6.39
N GLU A 27 -28.20 12.21 5.46
CA GLU A 27 -28.25 13.69 5.53
C GLU A 27 -27.66 14.27 6.84
N ASN A 28 -26.75 13.53 7.48
CA ASN A 28 -26.14 13.90 8.75
C ASN A 28 -24.60 13.88 8.64
N PRO A 29 -23.98 15.00 8.21
CA PRO A 29 -22.53 15.06 7.99
C PRO A 29 -21.73 14.85 9.28
N HIS A 30 -22.22 15.31 10.44
CA HIS A 30 -21.53 15.14 11.71
C HIS A 30 -21.52 13.68 12.17
N PHE A 31 -22.65 12.97 12.08
CA PHE A 31 -22.70 11.54 12.41
C PHE A 31 -21.91 10.72 11.39
N SER A 32 -22.07 11.00 10.10
CA SER A 32 -21.28 10.38 9.02
C SER A 32 -19.77 10.52 9.26
N ARG A 33 -19.28 11.71 9.62
CA ARG A 33 -17.86 11.94 9.93
C ARG A 33 -17.39 11.10 11.11
N THR A 34 -18.15 11.04 12.20
CA THR A 34 -17.80 10.20 13.36
C THR A 34 -17.75 8.72 13.01
N VAL A 35 -18.75 8.21 12.28
CA VAL A 35 -18.79 6.80 11.84
C VAL A 35 -17.58 6.48 10.96
N LEU A 36 -17.28 7.30 9.95
CA LEU A 36 -16.09 7.14 9.12
C LEU A 36 -14.80 7.16 9.95
N SER A 37 -14.70 8.03 10.95
CA SER A 37 -13.46 8.23 11.68
C SER A 37 -13.16 7.11 12.69
N GLU A 38 -14.20 6.46 13.23
CA GLU A 38 -14.04 5.23 14.00
C GLU A 38 -13.78 4.03 13.07
N LEU A 39 -14.48 3.91 11.93
CA LEU A 39 -14.25 2.82 10.96
C LEU A 39 -12.84 2.84 10.36
N LEU A 40 -12.34 4.00 9.94
CA LEU A 40 -10.97 4.16 9.43
C LEU A 40 -9.93 3.81 10.50
N TRP A 41 -10.17 4.17 11.77
CA TRP A 41 -9.32 3.77 12.89
C TRP A 41 -9.28 2.25 13.07
N GLN A 42 -10.43 1.58 13.06
CA GLN A 42 -10.49 0.13 13.15
C GLN A 42 -9.85 -0.55 11.93
N ILE A 43 -10.07 -0.03 10.73
CA ILE A 43 -9.42 -0.54 9.51
C ILE A 43 -7.89 -0.39 9.57
N ALA A 44 -7.38 0.69 10.16
CA ALA A 44 -5.95 0.92 10.35
C ALA A 44 -5.31 0.03 11.44
N PHE A 45 -6.03 -0.30 12.52
CA PHE A 45 -5.42 -0.92 13.72
C PHE A 45 -6.06 -2.21 14.26
N ALA A 46 -7.31 -2.55 13.93
CA ALA A 46 -7.96 -3.77 14.41
C ALA A 46 -7.23 -5.04 13.96
N TYR A 47 -7.48 -6.15 14.66
CA TYR A 47 -6.91 -7.45 14.33
C TYR A 47 -7.50 -8.01 13.03
N CYS A 48 -6.75 -8.90 12.36
CA CYS A 48 -7.10 -9.40 11.02
C CYS A 48 -8.48 -10.08 10.95
N GLN A 49 -8.90 -10.78 12.02
CA GLN A 49 -10.21 -11.44 12.07
C GLN A 49 -11.40 -10.48 12.17
N GLU A 50 -11.19 -9.26 12.67
CA GLU A 50 -12.23 -8.23 12.84
C GLU A 50 -12.24 -7.23 11.68
N LEU A 51 -11.09 -7.07 11.01
CA LEU A 51 -10.91 -6.12 9.90
C LEU A 51 -12.00 -6.24 8.82
N ARG A 52 -12.38 -7.47 8.46
CA ARG A 52 -13.41 -7.73 7.45
C ARG A 52 -14.74 -7.07 7.80
N HIS A 53 -15.18 -7.18 9.05
CA HIS A 53 -16.45 -6.61 9.52
C HIS A 53 -16.47 -5.09 9.38
N HIS A 54 -15.38 -4.43 9.78
CA HIS A 54 -15.23 -2.98 9.65
C HIS A 54 -15.19 -2.51 8.18
N ILE A 55 -14.54 -3.27 7.29
CA ILE A 55 -14.53 -3.03 5.84
C ILE A 55 -15.94 -3.17 5.24
N GLU A 56 -16.70 -4.19 5.65
CA GLU A 56 -18.08 -4.40 5.19
C GLU A 56 -19.00 -3.25 5.64
N ILE A 57 -18.91 -2.81 6.90
CA ILE A 57 -19.67 -1.64 7.40
C ILE A 57 -19.25 -0.35 6.67
N LEU A 58 -17.94 -0.12 6.45
CA LEU A 58 -17.46 1.05 5.69
C LEU A 58 -18.09 1.08 4.30
N LEU A 59 -18.07 -0.03 3.56
CA LEU A 59 -18.67 -0.07 2.23
C LEU A 59 -20.18 0.23 2.28
N GLN A 60 -20.91 -0.26 3.29
CA GLN A 60 -22.34 0.03 3.48
C GLN A 60 -22.61 1.51 3.79
N VAL A 61 -21.71 2.21 4.49
CA VAL A 61 -21.82 3.66 4.78
C VAL A 61 -21.45 4.51 3.56
N LEU A 62 -20.49 4.06 2.74
CA LEU A 62 -20.10 4.73 1.50
C LEU A 62 -21.16 4.62 0.39
N LEU A 63 -21.96 3.56 0.39
CA LEU A 63 -23.04 3.34 -0.58
C LEU A 63 -24.38 4.00 -0.21
N ILE A 64 -24.46 4.76 0.89
CA ILE A 64 -25.65 5.57 1.21
C ILE A 64 -25.81 6.66 0.13
N GLU A 65 -26.94 6.66 -0.58
CA GLU A 65 -27.26 7.58 -1.70
C GLU A 65 -27.96 8.86 -1.22
N ASP A 66 -27.22 9.72 -0.51
CA ASP A 66 -27.68 11.04 -0.06
C ASP A 66 -26.77 12.18 -0.58
N SER A 67 -27.09 13.44 -0.23
CA SER A 67 -26.32 14.63 -0.66
C SER A 67 -24.85 14.63 -0.21
N TRP A 68 -24.48 13.80 0.76
CA TRP A 68 -23.15 13.72 1.37
C TRP A 68 -22.32 12.51 0.90
N GLN A 69 -22.86 11.64 0.04
CA GLN A 69 -22.18 10.43 -0.46
C GLN A 69 -20.77 10.73 -1.00
N THR A 70 -20.64 11.73 -1.87
CA THR A 70 -19.35 12.11 -2.47
C THR A 70 -18.34 12.58 -1.42
N HIS A 71 -18.79 13.28 -0.36
CA HIS A 71 -17.92 13.70 0.73
C HIS A 71 -17.49 12.52 1.62
N ARG A 72 -18.40 11.57 1.88
CA ARG A 72 -18.06 10.31 2.58
C ARG A 72 -17.01 9.51 1.81
N ILE A 73 -17.18 9.33 0.50
CA ILE A 73 -16.25 8.63 -0.39
C ILE A 73 -14.86 9.29 -0.37
N HIS A 74 -14.81 10.62 -0.57
CA HIS A 74 -13.57 11.38 -0.53
C HIS A 74 -12.80 11.15 0.77
N ASN A 75 -13.49 11.29 1.91
CA ASN A 75 -12.85 11.20 3.23
C ASN A 75 -12.47 9.77 3.61
N ALA A 76 -13.15 8.74 3.12
CA ALA A 76 -12.71 7.36 3.31
C ALA A 76 -11.45 7.04 2.49
N ILE A 77 -11.37 7.53 1.26
CA ILE A 77 -10.23 7.27 0.37
C ILE A 77 -8.99 8.05 0.81
N LYS A 78 -9.11 9.36 1.02
CA LYS A 78 -7.98 10.27 1.32
C LYS A 78 -7.77 10.56 2.80
N GLY A 79 -8.76 10.29 3.65
CA GLY A 79 -8.72 10.55 5.09
C GLY A 79 -9.67 11.68 5.51
N VAL A 80 -9.93 11.74 6.82
CA VAL A 80 -10.66 12.84 7.46
C VAL A 80 -9.62 13.86 7.95
N PRO A 81 -9.64 15.12 7.46
CA PRO A 81 -8.68 16.14 7.82
C PRO A 81 -8.49 16.27 9.34
N ASP A 82 -7.22 16.35 9.74
CA ASP A 82 -6.73 16.51 11.12
C ASP A 82 -7.18 15.42 12.12
N GLU A 83 -7.73 14.29 11.65
CA GLU A 83 -8.31 13.25 12.53
C GLU A 83 -7.96 11.81 12.14
N ARG A 84 -8.03 11.46 10.85
CA ARG A 84 -7.82 10.08 10.36
C ARG A 84 -7.21 10.01 8.97
N GLU A 85 -6.29 9.08 8.83
CA GLU A 85 -5.76 8.62 7.55
C GLU A 85 -6.83 7.88 6.73
N GLY A 86 -6.72 7.94 5.40
CA GLY A 86 -7.61 7.23 4.48
C GLY A 86 -7.18 5.78 4.19
N LEU A 87 -7.96 5.12 3.33
CA LEU A 87 -7.64 3.80 2.81
C LEU A 87 -6.31 3.78 2.04
N LEU A 88 -5.98 4.81 1.25
CA LEU A 88 -4.73 4.88 0.48
C LEU A 88 -3.49 4.89 1.38
N GLU A 89 -3.51 5.70 2.44
CA GLU A 89 -2.43 5.76 3.42
C GLU A 89 -2.33 4.45 4.22
N THR A 90 -3.48 3.87 4.57
CA THR A 90 -3.53 2.55 5.23
C THR A 90 -2.93 1.45 4.36
N ILE A 91 -3.18 1.44 3.04
CA ILE A 91 -2.53 0.53 2.07
C ILE A 91 -1.02 0.76 2.08
N THR A 92 -0.60 2.02 1.92
CA THR A 92 0.82 2.41 1.81
C THR A 92 1.64 2.00 3.04
N ARG A 93 1.10 2.20 4.25
CA ARG A 93 1.72 1.74 5.50
C ARG A 93 1.68 0.23 5.67
N ALA A 94 0.57 -0.43 5.30
CA ALA A 94 0.37 -1.85 5.58
C ALA A 94 1.11 -2.79 4.61
N LYS A 95 1.41 -2.34 3.38
CA LYS A 95 1.83 -3.22 2.26
C LYS A 95 3.07 -4.10 2.51
N ASN A 96 3.95 -3.75 3.44
CA ASN A 96 5.17 -4.51 3.74
C ASN A 96 5.05 -5.51 4.90
N HIS A 97 4.16 -5.26 5.87
CA HIS A 97 4.12 -6.01 7.14
C HIS A 97 2.72 -6.51 7.52
N TYR A 98 1.68 -5.92 6.93
CA TYR A 98 0.27 -6.21 7.16
C TYR A 98 -0.45 -6.34 5.81
N GLN A 99 0.11 -7.14 4.90
CA GLN A 99 -0.33 -7.27 3.50
C GLN A 99 -1.84 -7.58 3.37
N LYS A 100 -2.42 -8.42 4.26
CA LYS A 100 -3.88 -8.65 4.25
C LYS A 100 -4.69 -7.37 4.54
N ARG A 101 -4.18 -6.45 5.37
CA ARG A 101 -4.82 -5.15 5.64
C ARG A 101 -4.83 -4.28 4.39
N ALA A 102 -3.70 -4.18 3.70
CA ALA A 102 -3.61 -3.50 2.40
C ALA A 102 -4.56 -4.13 1.36
N TYR A 103 -4.54 -5.46 1.21
CA TYR A 103 -5.43 -6.19 0.32
C TYR A 103 -6.92 -5.99 0.62
N GLN A 104 -7.36 -6.03 1.88
CA GLN A 104 -8.77 -5.77 2.22
C GLN A 104 -9.19 -4.33 1.91
N CYS A 105 -8.28 -3.35 2.06
CA CYS A 105 -8.54 -1.97 1.64
C CYS A 105 -8.68 -1.86 0.10
N ILE A 106 -7.78 -2.48 -0.67
CA ILE A 106 -7.87 -2.52 -2.14
C ILE A 106 -9.16 -3.21 -2.59
N LYS A 107 -9.50 -4.37 -2.00
CA LYS A 107 -10.75 -5.10 -2.26
C LYS A 107 -12.00 -4.25 -1.94
N CYS A 108 -11.96 -3.45 -0.88
CA CYS A 108 -13.01 -2.48 -0.57
C CYS A 108 -13.13 -1.40 -1.66
N MET A 109 -12.00 -0.86 -2.13
CA MET A 109 -11.96 0.16 -3.18
C MET A 109 -12.43 -0.38 -4.54
N VAL A 110 -12.03 -1.60 -4.95
CA VAL A 110 -12.61 -2.30 -6.12
C VAL A 110 -14.14 -2.36 -5.98
N ALA A 111 -14.64 -2.89 -4.86
CA ALA A 111 -16.07 -3.03 -4.64
C ALA A 111 -16.82 -1.68 -4.61
N LEU A 112 -16.18 -0.61 -4.15
CA LEU A 112 -16.72 0.75 -4.16
C LEU A 112 -16.80 1.31 -5.58
N PHE A 113 -15.70 1.27 -6.34
CA PHE A 113 -15.66 1.80 -7.72
C PHE A 113 -16.57 1.02 -8.67
N SER A 114 -16.69 -0.31 -8.52
CA SER A 114 -17.60 -1.12 -9.34
C SER A 114 -19.09 -0.90 -9.02
N LYS A 115 -19.44 -0.40 -7.82
CA LYS A 115 -20.84 -0.23 -7.37
C LYS A 115 -21.31 1.22 -7.34
N CYS A 116 -20.41 2.18 -7.18
CA CYS A 116 -20.74 3.59 -7.03
C CYS A 116 -20.19 4.41 -8.19
N GLY A 117 -21.09 4.87 -9.08
CA GLY A 117 -20.72 5.73 -10.20
C GLY A 117 -20.03 7.04 -9.78
N GLN A 118 -20.37 7.59 -8.61
CA GLN A 118 -19.70 8.78 -8.07
C GLN A 118 -18.25 8.50 -7.63
N ALA A 119 -17.99 7.33 -7.04
CA ALA A 119 -16.63 6.92 -6.68
C ALA A 119 -15.77 6.67 -7.93
N HIS A 120 -16.33 5.99 -8.94
CA HIS A 120 -15.64 5.78 -10.21
C HIS A 120 -15.37 7.10 -10.95
N ALA A 121 -16.34 8.02 -10.98
CA ALA A 121 -16.15 9.35 -11.55
C ALA A 121 -15.11 10.18 -10.77
N MET A 122 -15.00 10.01 -9.45
CA MET A 122 -13.95 10.64 -8.64
C MET A 122 -12.57 10.10 -8.99
N LEU A 123 -12.42 8.77 -9.12
CA LEU A 123 -11.19 8.12 -9.59
C LEU A 123 -10.75 8.70 -10.94
N LEU A 124 -11.62 8.69 -11.95
CA LEU A 124 -11.28 9.18 -13.28
C LEU A 124 -10.88 10.67 -13.31
N ARG A 125 -11.46 11.52 -12.44
CA ARG A 125 -11.24 12.98 -12.43
C ARG A 125 -9.99 13.43 -11.65
N GLN A 126 -9.51 12.65 -10.68
CA GLN A 126 -8.47 13.09 -9.75
C GLN A 126 -7.13 12.39 -10.02
N ALA A 127 -6.20 13.08 -10.67
CA ALA A 127 -4.91 12.50 -11.08
C ALA A 127 -4.03 12.02 -9.91
N ASP A 128 -4.15 12.63 -8.73
CA ASP A 128 -3.47 12.15 -7.53
C ASP A 128 -4.05 10.83 -7.03
N LEU A 129 -5.39 10.71 -7.02
CA LEU A 129 -6.11 9.48 -6.68
C LEU A 129 -5.81 8.35 -7.65
N ARG A 130 -5.76 8.62 -8.97
CA ARG A 130 -5.41 7.61 -9.97
C ARG A 130 -4.00 7.04 -9.73
N ARG A 131 -2.97 7.88 -9.61
CA ARG A 131 -1.60 7.40 -9.34
C ARG A 131 -1.48 6.60 -8.05
N SER A 132 -2.14 7.03 -6.98
CA SER A 132 -2.18 6.26 -5.73
C SER A 132 -2.97 4.95 -5.85
N TRP A 133 -3.97 4.89 -6.73
CA TRP A 133 -4.69 3.66 -7.07
C TRP A 133 -3.81 2.72 -7.90
N ALA A 134 -3.23 3.19 -9.01
CA ALA A 134 -2.32 2.41 -9.86
C ALA A 134 -1.16 1.80 -9.04
N ALA A 135 -0.48 2.60 -8.21
CA ALA A 135 0.58 2.11 -7.32
C ALA A 135 0.11 1.05 -6.30
N ALA A 136 -1.16 1.07 -5.90
CA ALA A 136 -1.74 0.02 -5.04
C ALA A 136 -2.09 -1.26 -5.82
N VAL A 137 -2.51 -1.13 -7.09
CA VAL A 137 -2.78 -2.27 -7.98
C VAL A 137 -1.48 -2.96 -8.40
N ALA A 138 -0.46 -2.19 -8.80
CA ALA A 138 0.88 -2.70 -9.12
C ALA A 138 1.48 -3.48 -7.94
N TRP A 139 1.43 -2.94 -6.72
CA TRP A 139 1.87 -3.67 -5.52
C TRP A 139 1.11 -5.01 -5.32
N LEU A 140 -0.20 -5.04 -5.57
CA LEU A 140 -0.99 -6.26 -5.45
C LEU A 140 -0.59 -7.30 -6.50
N GLN A 141 -0.26 -6.87 -7.72
CA GLN A 141 0.28 -7.72 -8.78
C GLN A 141 1.63 -8.32 -8.37
N ASP A 142 2.59 -7.46 -8.01
CA ASP A 142 3.92 -7.86 -7.54
C ASP A 142 3.86 -8.90 -6.43
N GLU A 143 3.06 -8.66 -5.38
CA GLU A 143 3.00 -9.56 -4.23
C GLU A 143 2.35 -10.91 -4.59
N LEU A 144 1.39 -10.92 -5.51
CA LEU A 144 0.78 -12.16 -6.01
C LEU A 144 1.70 -12.94 -6.96
N GLU A 145 2.68 -12.30 -7.60
CA GLU A 145 3.63 -12.93 -8.52
C GLU A 145 4.99 -13.28 -7.88
N ARG A 146 5.36 -12.59 -6.79
CA ARG A 146 6.65 -12.66 -6.08
C ARG A 146 7.13 -14.10 -5.77
N LYS A 147 8.11 -14.61 -6.50
CA LYS A 147 8.68 -15.94 -6.24
C LYS A 147 9.48 -15.92 -4.92
N TYR A 148 8.92 -16.55 -3.87
CA TYR A 148 9.63 -16.75 -2.61
C TYR A 148 10.74 -17.81 -2.79
N PRO A 149 11.93 -17.67 -2.18
CA PRO A 149 13.02 -18.62 -2.36
C PRO A 149 12.64 -20.06 -1.97
N PRO A 150 13.12 -21.09 -2.68
CA PRO A 150 12.68 -22.48 -2.52
C PRO A 150 13.16 -23.19 -1.23
N ASN A 151 13.66 -22.45 -0.23
CA ASN A 151 14.26 -23.01 0.98
C ASN A 151 13.27 -23.35 2.11
N ALA A 152 11.97 -23.20 1.89
CA ALA A 152 10.97 -23.88 2.70
C ALA A 152 10.74 -25.29 2.13
N GLN A 153 10.98 -26.33 2.93
CA GLN A 153 10.94 -27.76 2.52
C GLN A 153 9.52 -28.29 2.16
N TYR A 154 8.59 -27.40 1.86
CA TYR A 154 7.19 -27.67 1.49
C TYR A 154 6.77 -26.83 0.29
N ALA A 155 7.52 -26.93 -0.81
CA ALA A 155 7.17 -26.35 -2.11
C ALA A 155 6.01 -27.13 -2.77
N TYR A 156 4.86 -27.20 -2.10
CA TYR A 156 3.61 -27.68 -2.69
C TYR A 156 2.97 -26.54 -3.49
N ASN A 157 2.49 -26.83 -4.70
CA ASN A 157 2.02 -25.86 -5.70
C ASN A 157 1.19 -24.70 -5.10
N THR A 158 1.77 -23.48 -5.09
CA THR A 158 1.22 -22.28 -4.45
C THR A 158 -0.13 -21.80 -5.04
N TRP A 159 -0.57 -22.39 -6.15
CA TRP A 159 -1.83 -22.08 -6.84
C TRP A 159 -2.90 -23.19 -6.71
N SER A 160 -2.62 -24.29 -6.02
CA SER A 160 -3.56 -25.40 -5.82
C SER A 160 -4.10 -25.47 -4.38
N PRO A 161 -5.38 -25.87 -4.15
CA PRO A 161 -6.02 -25.69 -2.85
C PRO A 161 -5.53 -26.65 -1.75
N PRO A 162 -5.67 -26.29 -0.45
CA PRO A 162 -6.34 -25.10 0.05
C PRO A 162 -5.33 -24.03 0.50
N ALA A 163 -4.93 -23.14 -0.42
CA ALA A 163 -4.45 -21.82 -0.01
C ALA A 163 -5.52 -21.17 0.89
N GLN A 164 -5.13 -20.79 2.11
CA GLN A 164 -6.12 -20.37 3.11
C GLN A 164 -6.76 -19.05 2.70
N SER A 165 -8.04 -18.86 3.06
CA SER A 165 -8.76 -17.66 2.69
C SER A 165 -8.17 -16.41 3.34
N ASN A 166 -7.86 -15.38 2.56
CA ASN A 166 -7.47 -14.04 3.03
C ASN A 166 -8.55 -13.34 3.89
N GLU A 167 -9.72 -13.96 4.05
CA GLU A 167 -10.81 -13.52 4.91
C GLU A 167 -10.72 -14.08 6.35
N SER A 168 -9.93 -15.13 6.60
CA SER A 168 -10.04 -15.92 7.84
C SER A 168 -8.74 -16.58 8.36
N SER A 169 -7.62 -16.49 7.66
CA SER A 169 -6.35 -17.06 8.14
C SER A 169 -5.56 -16.11 9.05
N ASN A 170 -5.14 -16.62 10.21
CA ASN A 170 -4.48 -15.91 11.34
C ASN A 170 -3.05 -15.39 11.05
N GLY A 171 -2.80 -14.86 9.85
CA GLY A 171 -1.51 -14.36 9.41
C GLY A 171 -1.62 -13.00 8.74
N TYR A 172 -0.53 -12.24 8.76
CA TYR A 172 -0.49 -10.87 8.22
C TYR A 172 -0.16 -10.80 6.72
N PHE A 173 0.51 -11.81 6.18
CA PHE A 173 0.96 -11.91 4.78
C PHE A 173 -0.15 -12.37 3.83
N LEU A 174 -0.13 -11.91 2.59
CA LEU A 174 -1.16 -12.18 1.58
C LEU A 174 -1.05 -13.62 1.05
N GLU A 175 -2.13 -14.39 1.18
CA GLU A 175 -2.20 -15.76 0.65
C GLU A 175 -2.51 -15.72 -0.85
N ARG A 176 -1.70 -16.41 -1.67
CA ARG A 176 -1.97 -16.54 -3.10
C ARG A 176 -3.19 -17.42 -3.32
N SER A 177 -4.26 -16.80 -3.80
CA SER A 177 -5.57 -17.43 -3.88
C SER A 177 -6.31 -16.98 -5.12
N ASN A 178 -7.16 -17.86 -5.66
CA ASN A 178 -7.98 -17.55 -6.83
C ASN A 178 -8.95 -16.37 -6.57
N SER A 179 -9.33 -16.11 -5.32
CA SER A 179 -10.08 -14.91 -4.94
C SER A 179 -9.23 -13.65 -5.04
N ALA A 180 -7.99 -13.65 -4.54
CA ALA A 180 -7.09 -12.50 -4.66
C ALA A 180 -6.77 -12.16 -6.13
N ARG A 181 -6.53 -13.18 -6.97
CA ARG A 181 -6.36 -13.00 -8.42
C ARG A 181 -7.58 -12.35 -9.08
N LYS A 182 -8.81 -12.75 -8.72
CA LYS A 182 -10.04 -12.11 -9.22
C LYS A 182 -10.19 -10.66 -8.75
N ILE A 183 -9.70 -10.30 -7.56
CA ILE A 183 -9.67 -8.91 -7.11
C ILE A 183 -8.64 -8.12 -7.94
N LEU A 184 -7.46 -8.67 -8.22
CA LEU A 184 -6.46 -8.03 -9.09
C LEU A 184 -7.01 -7.80 -10.52
N GLU A 185 -7.63 -8.81 -11.13
CA GLU A 185 -8.29 -8.71 -12.44
C GLU A 185 -9.28 -7.53 -12.48
N ARG A 186 -10.15 -7.42 -11.47
CA ARG A 186 -11.09 -6.29 -11.33
C ARG A 186 -10.43 -4.96 -10.98
N ALA A 187 -9.27 -4.97 -10.34
CA ALA A 187 -8.53 -3.76 -10.03
C ALA A 187 -7.87 -3.18 -11.30
N LEU A 188 -7.31 -4.04 -12.16
CA LEU A 188 -6.74 -3.68 -13.46
C LEU A 188 -7.79 -3.13 -14.43
N GLU A 189 -9.00 -3.70 -14.45
CA GLU A 189 -10.16 -3.12 -15.18
C GLU A 189 -10.46 -1.67 -14.78
N LEU A 190 -10.11 -1.27 -13.54
CA LEU A 190 -10.37 0.06 -12.97
C LEU A 190 -9.16 1.01 -13.04
N VAL A 191 -7.98 0.56 -13.52
CA VAL A 191 -6.85 1.45 -13.81
C VAL A 191 -7.17 2.24 -15.09
N PRO A 192 -7.11 3.58 -15.08
CA PRO A 192 -7.41 4.38 -16.27
C PRO A 192 -6.29 4.30 -17.33
N GLU A 193 -6.67 4.34 -18.62
CA GLU A 193 -5.75 4.14 -19.76
C GLU A 193 -4.51 5.05 -19.72
N ALA A 194 -4.70 6.33 -19.38
CA ALA A 194 -3.61 7.30 -19.32
C ALA A 194 -2.51 7.01 -18.28
N GLU A 195 -2.68 6.04 -17.38
CA GLU A 195 -1.63 5.60 -16.45
C GLU A 195 -1.08 4.20 -16.79
N ARG A 196 -1.62 3.54 -17.82
CA ARG A 196 -0.99 2.38 -18.47
C ARG A 196 0.07 2.82 -19.49
N ASP A 197 -0.27 3.84 -20.28
CA ASP A 197 0.61 4.38 -21.32
C ASP A 197 1.89 5.02 -20.75
N ASP A 198 1.82 5.59 -19.53
CA ASP A 198 2.98 6.18 -18.83
C ASP A 198 4.00 5.09 -18.38
N GLU A 199 3.56 3.87 -18.08
CA GLU A 199 4.45 2.74 -17.75
C GLU A 199 5.18 2.24 -19.01
N ASP A 200 4.45 1.95 -20.10
CA ASP A 200 5.02 1.54 -21.40
C ASP A 200 6.03 2.58 -21.93
N ALA A 201 5.72 3.87 -21.84
CA ALA A 201 6.61 4.95 -22.27
C ALA A 201 7.91 5.06 -21.45
N SER A 202 7.87 4.66 -20.17
CA SER A 202 9.06 4.64 -19.31
C SER A 202 9.97 3.44 -19.61
N GLU A 203 9.41 2.26 -19.89
CA GLU A 203 10.17 1.06 -20.30
C GLU A 203 10.83 1.25 -21.69
N GLU A 204 10.15 1.93 -22.62
CA GLU A 204 10.73 2.32 -23.93
C GLU A 204 11.87 3.36 -23.82
N GLN A 205 11.93 4.16 -22.74
CA GLN A 205 13.04 5.10 -22.50
C GLN A 205 14.25 4.42 -21.84
N GLU A 206 14.06 3.60 -20.80
CA GLU A 206 15.19 2.88 -20.17
C GLU A 206 15.88 1.93 -21.16
N SER A 207 15.11 1.27 -22.03
CA SER A 207 15.64 0.38 -23.07
C SER A 207 16.38 1.09 -24.22
N GLN A 208 16.32 2.43 -24.30
CA GLN A 208 17.11 3.23 -25.25
C GLN A 208 18.40 3.81 -24.65
N GLU A 209 18.58 3.78 -23.31
CA GLU A 209 19.77 4.32 -22.65
C GLU A 209 20.92 3.30 -22.50
N GLU A 210 20.67 1.99 -22.61
CA GLU A 210 21.71 0.95 -22.66
C GLU A 210 22.31 0.74 -24.07
N ALA A 211 22.96 1.78 -24.61
CA ALA A 211 23.83 1.68 -25.78
C ALA A 211 25.27 2.13 -25.45
N PRO A 212 26.28 1.23 -25.44
CA PRO A 212 27.63 1.58 -24.98
C PRO A 212 28.38 2.44 -26.00
N ALA A 213 28.55 3.73 -25.68
CA ALA A 213 29.39 4.64 -26.46
C ALA A 213 30.89 4.33 -26.29
N ALA A 214 31.55 3.90 -27.37
CA ALA A 214 32.97 3.55 -27.36
C ALA A 214 33.90 4.72 -27.73
N ALA A 215 34.86 4.99 -26.84
CA ALA A 215 36.22 5.51 -27.06
C ALA A 215 36.50 6.78 -27.91
N ALA A 216 37.01 7.82 -27.23
CA ALA A 216 38.11 8.71 -27.66
C ALA A 216 38.59 9.50 -26.42
N ASP A 217 39.66 9.10 -25.73
CA ASP A 217 41.07 9.41 -26.02
C ASP A 217 41.45 10.91 -25.86
N ALA A 218 42.24 11.20 -24.83
CA ALA A 218 42.85 12.50 -24.54
C ALA A 218 44.01 12.37 -23.54
N ALA A 219 45.17 11.88 -24.00
CA ALA A 219 46.40 11.87 -23.21
C ALA A 219 47.48 12.76 -23.86
N ALA A 220 47.98 13.76 -23.12
CA ALA A 220 49.09 14.61 -23.53
C ALA A 220 50.15 14.67 -22.42
N PRO A 221 51.43 14.35 -22.70
CA PRO A 221 52.52 14.57 -21.76
C PRO A 221 53.34 15.83 -22.09
N GLN A 222 53.70 16.59 -21.07
CA GLN A 222 54.77 17.61 -21.13
C GLN A 222 56.15 16.94 -21.04
N PRO A 223 57.22 17.60 -21.53
CA PRO A 223 58.59 17.10 -21.40
C PRO A 223 59.24 17.46 -20.06
N ASP A 224 59.90 16.44 -19.48
CA ASP A 224 61.27 16.42 -18.94
C ASP A 224 61.78 17.57 -18.03
N ASP A 225 62.20 17.21 -16.81
CA ASP A 225 63.52 17.59 -16.29
C ASP A 225 63.90 16.85 -14.98
N GLY A 226 65.09 16.23 -14.96
CA GLY A 226 66.01 16.21 -13.82
C GLY A 226 65.68 15.47 -12.50
N ALA A 227 66.20 14.24 -12.37
CA ALA A 227 66.70 13.68 -11.09
C ALA A 227 68.26 13.76 -11.08
N PRO A 228 69.02 13.42 -10.00
CA PRO A 228 68.63 12.83 -8.71
C PRO A 228 69.36 13.36 -7.44
N ALA A 229 68.92 12.93 -6.23
CA ALA A 229 69.73 12.59 -5.03
C ALA A 229 68.78 12.19 -3.88
N ALA A 230 68.87 10.96 -3.34
CA ALA A 230 69.44 10.62 -2.00
C ALA A 230 68.73 11.32 -0.80
N ASP A 231 68.23 10.64 0.23
CA ASP A 231 68.94 9.61 1.03
C ASP A 231 67.98 8.82 1.97
N ALA A 232 68.54 7.80 2.64
CA ALA A 232 68.17 7.21 3.93
C ALA A 232 66.79 6.52 4.21
N ALA A 233 66.93 5.27 4.63
CA ALA A 233 66.00 4.24 5.10
C ALA A 233 65.19 4.52 6.42
N PRO A 234 64.19 3.65 6.76
CA PRO A 234 63.40 3.66 8.02
C PRO A 234 64.21 3.05 9.22
N PRO A 235 63.74 2.86 10.49
CA PRO A 235 62.36 2.60 10.99
C PRO A 235 62.02 3.44 12.28
N ASP A 236 61.18 3.09 13.28
CA ASP A 236 60.58 1.81 13.71
C ASP A 236 59.32 1.93 14.62
N VAL A 237 58.77 0.78 15.00
CA VAL A 237 57.61 0.47 15.87
C VAL A 237 57.90 0.74 17.36
N THR A 238 56.90 1.14 18.18
CA THR A 238 56.49 0.47 19.45
C THR A 238 55.55 1.26 20.38
N GLN A 239 54.56 0.54 20.97
CA GLN A 239 54.02 0.65 22.35
C GLN A 239 53.27 1.95 22.78
N SER A 240 52.29 1.94 23.71
CA SER A 240 51.52 0.87 24.40
C SER A 240 50.35 1.48 25.23
N CYS A 241 49.55 0.61 25.87
CA CYS A 241 48.60 0.88 26.97
C CYS A 241 47.27 1.55 26.54
N GLU A 242 46.09 0.93 26.62
CA GLU A 242 45.46 0.18 27.73
C GLU A 242 45.52 0.89 29.09
N ASN A 243 44.45 1.59 29.49
CA ASN A 243 43.44 0.99 30.38
C ASN A 243 42.36 1.98 30.86
N ALA A 244 41.11 1.69 30.46
CA ALA A 244 39.98 1.38 31.36
C ALA A 244 39.46 2.46 32.38
N PRO A 245 38.28 2.24 33.02
CA PRO A 245 37.32 3.34 33.18
C PRO A 245 36.83 3.58 34.63
N ASN A 246 36.06 4.67 34.83
CA ASN A 246 34.75 4.71 35.51
C ASN A 246 34.40 6.12 35.98
N THR A 247 33.18 6.58 35.66
CA THR A 247 32.11 6.93 36.63
C THR A 247 30.77 6.87 35.91
#